data_AF-A0A9D6Q2C8-F1
#
_entry.id   AF-A0A9D6Q2C8-F1
#
_cell.length_a   1.000
_cell.length_b   1.000
_cell.length_c   1.000
_cell.angle_alpha   90.00
_cell.angle_beta   90.00
_cell.angle_gamma   90.00
#
_symmetry.space_group_name_H-M   'P 1'
#
loop_
_entity.id
_entity.type
_entity.pdbx_description
1 polymer ?
#
loop_
_entity_poly.entity_id
_entity_poly.type
_entity_poly.pdbx_seq_one_letter_code
_entity_poly.pdbx_strand_id
1 'polypeptide(L)' 'MAEKLYALGIKTPEQMKKANPEKLFERLYTIYPKVDLCELYVFRGAVLDIPWWECKNLGRKYKLKS' A
#
# COMPACT_ATOMS: atom_id res chain seq x y z
N MET A 1 8.08 6.37 -6.22
CA MET A 1 6.92 6.32 -5.30
C MET A 1 5.96 7.48 -5.54
N ALA A 2 6.39 8.75 -5.43
CA ALA A 2 5.50 9.90 -5.62
C ALA A 2 4.74 9.88 -6.98
N GLU A 3 5.44 9.64 -8.09
CA GLU A 3 4.82 9.52 -9.42
C GLU A 3 3.71 8.45 -9.47
N LYS A 4 3.98 7.28 -8.88
CA LYS A 4 3.01 6.17 -8.81
C LYS A 4 1.77 6.56 -8.01
N LEU A 5 1.92 7.28 -6.91
CA LEU A 5 0.80 7.79 -6.11
C LEU A 5 -0.03 8.80 -6.90
N TYR A 6 0.61 9.71 -7.64
CA TYR A 6 -0.08 10.64 -8.53
C TYR A 6 -0.86 9.91 -9.63
N ALA A 7 -0.28 8.87 -10.23
CA ALA A 7 -0.97 8.02 -11.21
C ALA A 7 -2.20 7.29 -10.62
N LEU A 8 -2.19 7.02 -9.30
CA LEU A 8 -3.33 6.45 -8.56
C LEU A 8 -4.32 7.53 -8.06
N GLY A 9 -4.09 8.80 -8.35
CA GLY A 9 -4.92 9.92 -7.89
C GLY A 9 -4.70 10.34 -6.44
N ILE A 10 -3.65 9.82 -5.78
CA ILE A 10 -3.27 10.20 -4.41
C ILE A 10 -2.31 11.39 -4.48
N LYS A 11 -2.78 12.56 -4.07
CA LYS A 11 -2.05 13.83 -4.08
C LYS A 11 -1.70 14.33 -2.69
N THR A 12 -2.42 13.88 -1.66
CA THR A 12 -2.21 14.30 -0.27
C THR A 12 -2.08 13.13 0.69
N PRO A 13 -1.40 13.31 1.84
CA PRO A 13 -1.33 12.30 2.89
C PRO A 13 -2.71 11.89 3.42
N GLU A 14 -3.67 12.82 3.50
CA GLU A 14 -5.02 12.53 3.96
C GLU A 14 -5.80 11.61 3.01
N GLN A 15 -5.60 11.76 1.69
CA GLN A 15 -6.15 10.84 0.71
C GLN A 15 -5.55 9.45 0.87
N MET A 16 -4.24 9.38 1.13
CA MET A 16 -3.57 8.11 1.38
C MET A 16 -4.13 7.42 2.62
N LYS A 17 -4.29 8.14 3.74
CA LYS A 17 -4.82 7.59 5.01
C LYS A 17 -6.24 7.04 4.90
N LYS A 18 -7.05 7.52 3.95
CA LYS A 18 -8.41 7.05 3.69
C LYS A 18 -8.49 5.91 2.66
N ALA A 19 -7.38 5.60 1.99
CA ALA A 19 -7.36 4.59 0.94
C ALA A 19 -7.23 3.17 1.50
N ASN A 20 -7.64 2.19 0.70
CA ASN A 20 -7.37 0.77 0.98
C ASN A 20 -6.04 0.36 0.29
N PRO A 21 -5.01 -0.04 1.05
CA PRO A 21 -3.70 -0.39 0.50
C PRO A 21 -3.74 -1.51 -0.55
N GLU A 22 -4.54 -2.54 -0.33
CA GLU A 22 -4.66 -3.69 -1.22
C GLU A 22 -5.27 -3.29 -2.57
N LYS A 23 -6.38 -2.53 -2.54
CA LYS A 23 -7.02 -2.00 -3.75
C LYS A 23 -6.12 -1.02 -4.51
N LEU A 24 -5.34 -0.20 -3.79
CA LEU A 24 -4.34 0.67 -4.42
C LEU A 24 -3.25 -0.13 -5.11
N PHE A 25 -2.76 -1.20 -4.48
CA PHE A 25 -1.75 -2.07 -5.06
C PHE A 25 -2.27 -2.81 -6.29
N GLU A 26 -3.51 -3.33 -6.26
CA GLU A 26 -4.15 -3.93 -7.43
C GLU A 26 -4.21 -2.95 -8.61
N ARG A 27 -4.66 -1.71 -8.37
CA ARG A 27 -4.66 -0.64 -9.39
C ARG A 27 -3.26 -0.25 -9.84
N LEU A 28 -2.28 -0.28 -8.93
CA LEU A 28 -0.89 0.01 -9.30
C LEU A 28 -0.35 -1.06 -10.25
N TYR A 29 -0.67 -2.33 -10.00
CA TYR A 29 -0.23 -3.45 -10.81
C TYR A 29 -0.81 -3.41 -12.23
N THR A 30 -2.01 -2.84 -12.42
CA THR A 30 -2.57 -2.66 -13.78
C THR A 30 -1.83 -1.59 -14.58
N ILE A 31 -1.29 -0.55 -13.93
CA ILE A 31 -0.54 0.54 -14.57
C ILE A 31 0.95 0.16 -14.73
N TYR A 32 1.51 -0.52 -13.73
CA TYR A 32 2.91 -0.91 -13.64
C TYR A 32 3.01 -2.43 -13.34
N PRO A 33 2.92 -3.31 -14.35
CA PRO A 33 2.82 -4.76 -14.17
C PRO A 33 4.08 -5.48 -13.66
N LYS A 34 5.03 -4.75 -13.07
CA LYS A 34 6.28 -5.27 -12.49
C LYS A 34 6.56 -4.72 -11.09
N VAL A 35 5.53 -4.22 -10.40
CA VAL A 35 5.69 -3.70 -9.04
C VAL A 35 5.76 -4.84 -8.02
N ASP A 36 6.74 -4.75 -7.12
CA ASP A 36 6.94 -5.71 -6.04
C ASP A 36 6.02 -5.48 -4.85
N LEU A 37 5.86 -6.51 -4.02
CA LEU A 37 5.09 -6.45 -2.77
C LEU A 37 5.58 -5.38 -1.78
N CYS A 38 6.82 -4.88 -1.93
CA CYS A 38 7.32 -3.75 -1.15
C CYS A 38 6.43 -2.50 -1.31
N GLU A 39 5.84 -2.29 -2.49
CA GLU A 39 4.94 -1.15 -2.74
C GLU A 39 3.65 -1.28 -1.91
N LEU A 40 3.11 -2.49 -1.77
CA LEU A 40 1.98 -2.75 -0.87
C LEU A 40 2.35 -2.46 0.59
N TYR A 41 3.56 -2.81 1.03
CA TYR A 41 4.01 -2.53 2.40
C TYR A 41 4.18 -1.05 2.65
N VAL A 42 4.67 -0.30 1.66
CA VAL A 42 4.71 1.16 1.73
C VAL A 42 3.30 1.73 1.86
N PHE A 43 2.34 1.22 1.11
CA PHE A 43 0.95 1.69 1.22
C PHE A 43 0.34 1.40 2.59
N ARG A 44 0.57 0.21 3.13
CA ARG A 44 0.12 -0.14 4.49
C ARG A 44 0.78 0.74 5.56
N GLY A 45 2.09 0.96 5.46
CA GLY A 45 2.82 1.81 6.39
C GLY A 45 2.30 3.25 6.39
N ALA A 46 2.01 3.80 5.21
CA ALA A 46 1.45 5.14 5.08
C ALA A 46 0.02 5.28 5.66
N VAL A 47 -0.81 4.22 5.59
CA VAL A 47 -2.14 4.22 6.20
C VAL A 47 -2.07 4.03 7.72
N LEU A 48 -1.20 3.15 8.19
CA LEU A 48 -1.06 2.78 9.60
C LEU A 48 -0.14 3.72 10.39
N ASP A 49 0.51 4.68 9.73
CA ASP A 49 1.51 5.58 10.31
C ASP A 49 2.69 4.84 10.95
N ILE A 50 3.13 3.74 10.31
CA ILE A 50 4.27 2.93 10.75
C ILE A 50 5.26 2.71 9.60
N PRO A 51 6.53 2.36 9.90
CA PRO A 51 7.49 2.04 8.86
C PRO A 51 7.10 0.80 8.03
N TRP A 52 7.35 0.85 6.72
CA TRP A 52 6.94 -0.20 5.78
C TRP A 52 7.56 -1.59 6.10
N TRP A 53 8.74 -1.64 6.72
CA TRP A 53 9.38 -2.92 7.09
C TRP A 53 8.60 -3.68 8.17
N GLU A 54 7.84 -2.98 9.01
CA GLU A 54 6.93 -3.60 9.97
C GLU A 54 5.71 -4.22 9.28
N CYS A 55 5.37 -3.74 8.08
CA CYS A 55 4.23 -4.23 7.29
C CYS A 55 4.49 -5.56 6.58
N LYS A 56 5.76 -5.97 6.42
CA LYS A 56 6.16 -7.21 5.72
C LYS A 56 5.48 -8.46 6.28
N ASN A 57 5.19 -8.47 7.58
CA ASN A 57 4.60 -9.61 8.29
C ASN A 57 3.10 -9.45 8.60
N LEU A 58 2.45 -8.34 8.25
CA LEU A 58 1.04 -8.11 8.59
C LEU A 58 0.11 -9.13 7.90
N GLY A 59 0.46 -9.58 6.68
CA GLY A 59 -0.28 -10.65 6.00
C GLY A 59 -0.19 -12.03 6.67
N ARG A 60 0.78 -12.25 7.56
CA ARG A 60 0.87 -13.46 8.41
C ARG A 60 0.18 -13.29 9.77
N LYS A 61 0.21 -12.09 10.35
CA LYS A 61 -0.40 -11.82 11.67
C LYS A 61 -1.94 -11.83 11.66
N TYR A 62 -2.59 -11.52 10.54
CA TYR A 62 -4.06 -11.48 10.44
C TYR A 62 -4.68 -12.71 9.75
N LYS A 63 -3.89 -13.75 9.43
CA LYS A 63 -4.37 -15.09 9.00
C LYS A 63 -4.56 -16.07 10.18
N LEU A 64 -4.82 -15.56 11.38
CA LEU A 64 -5.20 -16.35 12.56
C LEU A 64 -6.35 -15.65 13.29
N LYS A 65 -7.52 -15.60 12.65
CA LYS A 65 -8.78 -15.99 13.28
C LYS A 65 -9.64 -16.63 12.19
N SER A 66 -9.78 -17.94 12.31
CA SER A 66 -10.84 -18.74 11.68
C SER A 66 -12.22 -18.16 11.97
#